data_AF-A0A920DP88-F1
#
_entry.id   AF-A0A920DP88-F1
#
_cell.length_a   1.000
_cell.length_b   1.000
_cell.length_c   1.000
_cell.angle_alpha   90.00
_cell.angle_beta   90.00
_cell.angle_gamma   90.00
#
_symmetry.space_group_name_H-M   'P 1'
#
loop_
_entity.id
_entity.type
_entity.pdbx_description
1 polymer ?
#
loop_
_entity_poly.entity_id
_entity_poly.type
_entity_poly.pdbx_seq_one_letter_code
_entity_poly.pdbx_strand_id
1 'polypeptide(L)'
;MEDNKSNIQKNKEIDVNQLNFLKVDKLKRGSHAFSLMLRNEDIIVGLNGKIFRGTQKILNQRLKDEEIKIITIFRKEIFFNVKADGPLGIKLLEVGNDEADELLKKTEEYL
;
A
#
# COMPACT_ATOMS: atom_id res chain seq x y z
N MET A 1 46.47 -14.66 -6.92
CA MET A 1 45.97 -13.86 -5.78
C MET A 1 45.93 -12.44 -6.31
N GLU A 2 44.81 -11.77 -6.55
CA GLU A 2 43.52 -11.79 -5.87
C GLU A 2 42.35 -11.70 -6.86
N ASP A 3 41.29 -12.45 -6.56
CA ASP A 3 40.01 -12.45 -7.28
C ASP A 3 39.20 -11.21 -6.92
N ASN A 4 38.92 -10.35 -7.90
CA ASN A 4 38.03 -9.20 -7.74
C ASN A 4 36.59 -9.60 -8.08
N LYS A 5 35.87 -10.20 -7.12
CA LYS A 5 34.42 -10.44 -7.22
C LYS A 5 33.66 -9.26 -6.62
N SER A 6 33.32 -8.29 -7.46
CA SER A 6 32.48 -7.16 -7.09
C SER A 6 31.01 -7.58 -6.98
N ASN A 7 30.59 -7.82 -5.74
CA ASN A 7 29.32 -7.41 -5.14
C ASN A 7 28.01 -7.65 -5.96
N ILE A 8 27.51 -8.88 -5.89
CA ILE A 8 26.13 -9.20 -6.28
C ILE A 8 25.18 -8.59 -5.23
N GLN A 9 24.42 -7.56 -5.63
CA GLN A 9 23.32 -7.02 -4.83
C GLN A 9 22.29 -8.13 -4.58
N LYS A 10 22.34 -8.74 -3.40
CA LYS A 10 21.26 -9.56 -2.88
C LYS A 10 20.04 -8.65 -2.65
N ASN A 11 19.11 -8.66 -3.59
CA ASN A 11 17.73 -8.29 -3.30
C ASN A 11 17.26 -9.24 -2.19
N LYS A 12 17.20 -8.73 -0.96
CA LYS A 12 16.47 -9.42 0.11
C LYS A 12 15.02 -9.47 -0.34
N GLU A 13 14.53 -10.65 -0.67
CA GLU A 13 13.09 -10.92 -0.73
C GLU A 13 12.53 -10.54 0.64
N ILE A 14 11.83 -9.41 0.70
CA ILE A 14 11.11 -9.01 1.90
C ILE A 14 9.92 -9.94 1.98
N ASP A 15 9.83 -10.72 3.05
CA ASP A 15 8.69 -11.58 3.30
C ASP A 15 7.42 -10.71 3.34
N VAL A 16 6.52 -10.94 2.39
CA VAL A 16 5.28 -10.17 2.24
C VAL A 16 4.40 -10.31 3.48
N ASN A 17 4.57 -11.39 4.25
CA ASN A 17 3.88 -11.61 5.53
C ASN A 17 4.37 -10.70 6.66
N GLN A 18 5.54 -10.07 6.54
CA GLN A 18 6.05 -9.09 7.51
C GLN A 18 5.69 -7.64 7.16
N LEU A 19 5.20 -7.38 5.95
CA LEU A 19 4.87 -6.03 5.50
C LEU A 19 3.50 -5.62 6.03
N ASN A 20 3.28 -4.37 6.41
CA ASN A 20 2.00 -3.92 6.96
C ASN A 20 1.12 -3.22 5.91
N PHE A 21 -0.12 -2.93 6.31
CA PHE A 21 -1.02 -2.05 5.56
C PHE A 21 -0.48 -0.63 5.53
N LEU A 22 -0.94 0.16 4.54
CA LEU A 22 -0.49 1.54 4.35
C LEU A 22 -1.59 2.52 4.73
N LYS A 23 -1.28 3.44 5.65
CA LYS A 23 -2.17 4.48 6.13
C LYS A 23 -1.78 5.85 5.59
N VAL A 24 -2.77 6.68 5.26
CA VAL A 24 -2.56 8.07 4.84
C VAL A 24 -2.08 8.90 6.04
N ASP A 25 -0.82 9.34 6.00
CA ASP A 25 -0.23 10.25 7.00
C ASP A 25 -0.88 11.63 6.90
N LYS A 26 -0.70 12.26 5.74
CA LYS A 26 -1.15 13.62 5.50
C LYS A 26 -1.57 13.79 4.05
N LEU A 27 -2.84 14.14 3.88
CA LEU A 27 -3.39 14.51 2.60
C LEU A 27 -2.82 15.87 2.16
N LYS A 28 -2.36 15.93 0.91
CA LYS A 28 -1.80 17.15 0.29
C LYS A 28 -2.79 17.70 -0.73
N ARG A 29 -3.08 19.01 -0.68
CA ARG A 29 -3.91 19.66 -1.71
C ARG A 29 -3.27 19.49 -3.09
N GLY A 30 -4.10 19.21 -4.09
CA GLY A 30 -3.66 18.98 -5.48
C GLY A 30 -2.95 17.63 -5.71
N SER A 31 -2.88 16.75 -4.71
CA SER A 31 -2.44 15.37 -4.90
C SER A 31 -3.54 14.52 -5.56
N HIS A 32 -3.14 13.42 -6.20
CA HIS A 32 -4.10 12.47 -6.76
C HIS A 32 -4.98 11.84 -5.65
N ALA A 33 -4.40 11.55 -4.48
CA ALA A 33 -5.18 11.12 -3.31
C ALA A 33 -6.31 12.09 -2.95
N PHE A 34 -6.09 13.40 -3.11
CA PHE A 34 -7.09 14.42 -2.82
C PHE A 34 -8.25 14.38 -3.82
N SER A 35 -7.97 14.23 -5.13
CA SER A 35 -9.02 14.09 -6.14
C SER A 35 -9.82 12.79 -5.98
N LEU A 36 -9.20 11.75 -5.41
CA LEU A 36 -9.83 10.49 -5.04
C LEU A 36 -10.64 10.56 -3.72
N MET A 37 -10.76 11.74 -3.11
CA MET A 37 -11.46 11.96 -1.85
C MET A 37 -10.94 11.10 -0.68
N LEU A 38 -9.65 10.72 -0.71
CA LEU A 38 -8.99 10.13 0.44
C LEU A 38 -8.88 11.16 1.56
N ARG A 39 -8.76 10.67 2.79
CA ARG A 39 -8.65 11.45 4.02
C ARG A 39 -7.45 10.96 4.82
N ASN A 40 -6.99 11.79 5.77
CA ASN A 40 -6.01 11.35 6.74
C ASN A 40 -6.57 10.13 7.50
N GLU A 41 -5.67 9.23 7.89
CA GLU A 41 -5.98 7.96 8.56
C GLU A 41 -6.75 6.93 7.72
N ASP A 42 -7.03 7.20 6.44
CA ASP A 42 -7.52 6.15 5.53
C ASP A 42 -6.46 5.06 5.38
N ILE A 43 -6.88 3.80 5.44
CA ILE A 43 -5.97 2.67 5.31
C ILE A 43 -6.22 1.97 3.97
N ILE A 44 -5.17 1.80 3.19
CA ILE A 44 -5.18 1.01 1.96
C ILE A 44 -4.98 -0.44 2.37
N VAL A 45 -6.01 -1.25 2.15
CA VAL A 45 -6.07 -2.66 2.55
C VAL A 45 -6.04 -3.63 1.37
N GLY A 46 -6.34 -3.13 0.17
CA GLY A 46 -6.41 -3.95 -1.03
C GLY A 46 -6.06 -3.21 -2.30
N LEU A 47 -5.67 -3.99 -3.30
CA LEU A 47 -5.44 -3.55 -4.67
C LEU A 47 -6.01 -4.61 -5.62
N ASN A 48 -6.89 -4.20 -6.53
CA ASN A 48 -7.52 -5.04 -7.54
C ASN A 48 -8.21 -6.29 -6.96
N GLY A 49 -8.97 -6.09 -5.89
CA GLY A 49 -9.73 -7.16 -5.22
C GLY A 49 -8.89 -8.14 -4.42
N LYS A 50 -7.59 -7.87 -4.24
CA LYS A 50 -6.69 -8.69 -3.42
C LYS A 50 -6.16 -7.88 -2.26
N ILE A 51 -5.96 -8.54 -1.13
CA ILE A 51 -5.30 -7.96 0.03
C ILE A 51 -3.94 -7.42 -0.39
N PHE A 52 -3.65 -6.18 0.00
CA PHE A 52 -2.37 -5.53 -0.27
C PHE A 52 -1.68 -5.21 1.05
N ARG A 53 -0.55 -5.88 1.29
CA ARG A 53 0.43 -5.56 2.33
C ARG A 53 1.75 -5.25 1.65
N GLY A 54 2.38 -4.13 1.99
CA GLY A 54 3.57 -3.70 1.25
C GLY A 54 4.04 -2.29 1.54
N THR A 55 5.18 -1.95 0.97
CA THR A 55 5.73 -0.59 1.08
C THR A 55 5.06 0.37 0.10
N GLN A 56 5.13 1.67 0.40
CA GLN A 56 4.68 2.72 -0.52
C GLN A 56 5.36 2.63 -1.90
N LYS A 57 6.62 2.18 -1.95
CA LYS A 57 7.34 2.00 -3.22
C LYS A 57 6.65 0.94 -4.10
N ILE A 58 6.28 -0.20 -3.51
CA ILE A 58 5.60 -1.29 -4.22
C ILE A 58 4.22 -0.83 -4.69
N LEU A 59 3.44 -0.16 -3.83
CA LEU A 59 2.13 0.38 -4.21
C LEU A 59 2.25 1.34 -5.39
N ASN A 60 3.18 2.30 -5.32
CA ASN A 60 3.39 3.26 -6.40
C ASN A 60 3.81 2.61 -7.72
N GLN A 61 4.58 1.52 -7.66
CA GLN A 61 4.96 0.77 -8.85
C GLN A 61 3.75 0.08 -9.46
N ARG A 62 2.94 -0.63 -8.65
CA ARG A 62 1.71 -1.28 -9.13
C ARG A 62 0.71 -0.29 -9.72
N LEU A 63 0.52 0.86 -9.06
CA LEU A 63 -0.33 1.94 -9.58
C LEU A 63 0.21 2.61 -10.86
N LYS A 64 1.47 2.39 -11.23
CA LYS A 64 1.99 2.81 -12.54
C LYS A 64 1.75 1.72 -13.58
N ASP A 65 2.14 0.50 -13.25
CA ASP A 65 2.36 -0.59 -14.22
C ASP A 65 1.09 -1.40 -14.53
N GLU A 66 0.17 -1.55 -13.57
CA GLU A 66 -1.05 -2.35 -13.76
C GLU A 66 -2.09 -1.61 -14.60
N GLU A 67 -2.89 -2.30 -15.41
CA GLU A 67 -3.95 -1.66 -16.21
C GLU A 67 -5.16 -1.29 -15.34
N ILE A 68 -5.60 -2.23 -14.50
CA ILE A 68 -6.64 -2.01 -13.49
C ILE A 68 -5.94 -1.51 -12.22
N LYS A 69 -6.51 -0.48 -11.58
CA LYS A 69 -5.89 0.19 -10.42
C LYS A 69 -6.94 0.56 -9.38
N ILE A 70 -7.68 -0.42 -8.90
CA ILE A 70 -8.73 -0.20 -7.90
C ILE A 70 -8.13 -0.44 -6.52
N ILE A 71 -8.03 0.61 -5.72
CA ILE A 71 -7.61 0.52 -4.32
C ILE A 71 -8.82 0.31 -3.42
N THR A 72 -8.72 -0.62 -2.48
CA THR A 72 -9.71 -0.81 -1.43
C THR A 72 -9.23 -0.05 -0.18
N ILE A 73 -10.09 0.83 0.31
CA ILE A 73 -9.86 1.69 1.46
C ILE A 73 -10.72 1.23 2.62
N PHE A 74 -10.12 1.16 3.80
CA PHE A 74 -10.79 1.04 5.08
C PHE A 74 -10.79 2.40 5.80
N ARG A 75 -11.97 2.88 6.19
CA ARG A 75 -12.17 4.14 6.91
C ARG A 75 -13.27 3.96 7.94
N LYS A 76 -12.94 4.04 9.23
CA LYS A 76 -13.92 4.01 10.34
C LYS A 76 -14.92 2.83 10.19
N GLU A 77 -14.41 1.60 10.07
CA GLU A 77 -15.22 0.37 9.89
C GLU A 77 -15.97 0.26 8.55
N ILE A 78 -15.68 1.11 7.57
CA ILE A 78 -16.29 1.05 6.23
C ILE A 78 -15.23 0.75 5.19
N PHE A 79 -15.51 -0.24 4.34
CA PHE A 79 -14.74 -0.52 3.14
C PHE A 79 -15.35 0.16 1.92
N PHE A 80 -14.51 0.74 1.07
CA PHE A 80 -14.94 1.25 -0.23
C PHE A 80 -13.80 1.19 -1.24
N ASN A 81 -14.16 1.15 -2.52
CA ASN A 81 -13.21 1.05 -3.61
C ASN A 81 -13.06 2.39 -4.32
N VAL A 82 -11.84 2.70 -4.76
CA VAL A 82 -11.55 3.88 -5.55
C VAL A 82 -10.64 3.50 -6.71
N LYS A 83 -10.92 4.02 -7.90
CA LYS A 83 -10.05 3.85 -9.06
C LYS A 83 -8.93 4.90 -9.00
N ALA A 84 -7.68 4.46 -8.96
CA ALA A 84 -6.50 5.30 -8.90
C ALA A 84 -5.71 5.25 -10.21
N ASP A 85 -5.88 6.26 -11.06
CA ASP A 85 -5.18 6.34 -12.36
C ASP A 85 -3.68 6.75 -12.25
N GLY A 86 -2.97 6.32 -11.20
CA GLY A 86 -1.56 6.60 -10.98
C GLY A 86 -1.15 6.68 -9.50
N PRO A 87 0.13 7.00 -9.22
CA PRO A 87 0.62 7.23 -7.85
C PRO A 87 -0.17 8.30 -7.10
N LEU A 88 -0.37 8.09 -5.80
CA LEU A 88 -1.29 8.90 -4.99
C LEU A 88 -0.76 10.30 -4.65
N GLY A 89 0.55 10.55 -4.77
CA GLY A 89 1.15 11.86 -4.52
C GLY A 89 1.10 12.34 -3.06
N ILE A 90 1.01 11.41 -2.12
CA ILE A 90 0.99 11.64 -0.66
C ILE A 90 1.99 10.76 0.06
N LYS A 91 2.25 11.04 1.34
CA LYS A 91 3.04 10.15 2.21
C LYS A 91 2.13 9.11 2.85
N LEU A 92 2.57 7.86 2.85
CA LEU A 92 1.92 6.74 3.53
C LEU A 92 2.82 6.24 4.67
N LEU A 93 2.21 5.77 5.75
CA LEU A 93 2.87 5.14 6.87
C LEU A 93 2.45 3.68 6.96
N GLU A 94 3.33 2.84 7.47
CA GLU A 94 2.97 1.47 7.83
C GLU A 94 2.07 1.49 9.06
N VAL A 95 0.98 0.73 9.00
CA VAL A 95 0.11 0.45 10.15
C VAL A 95 0.92 -0.33 11.20
N GLY A 96 0.70 -0.05 12.48
CA GLY A 96 1.38 -0.75 13.57
C GLY A 96 0.95 -2.23 13.64
N ASN A 97 1.84 -3.10 14.11
CA ASN A 97 1.60 -4.55 14.14
C ASN A 97 0.31 -4.93 14.92
N ASP A 98 0.06 -4.27 16.06
CA ASP A 98 -1.11 -4.57 16.91
C ASP A 98 -2.45 -4.29 16.20
N GLU A 99 -2.49 -3.27 15.34
CA GLU A 99 -3.69 -2.89 14.55
C GLU A 99 -3.81 -3.74 13.27
N ALA A 100 -2.69 -4.23 12.74
CA ALA A 100 -2.65 -4.91 11.46
C ALA A 100 -3.36 -6.27 11.45
N ASP A 101 -3.31 -7.03 12.55
CA ASP A 101 -3.92 -8.38 12.61
C ASP A 101 -5.45 -8.34 12.63
N GLU A 102 -6.04 -7.41 13.38
CA GLU A 102 -7.49 -7.21 13.38
C GLU A 102 -7.97 -6.71 12.01
N LEU A 103 -7.23 -5.76 11.43
CA LEU A 103 -7.54 -5.23 10.11
C LEU A 103 -7.43 -6.29 9.01
N LEU A 104 -6.47 -7.21 9.13
CA LEU A 104 -6.31 -8.33 8.20
C LEU A 104 -7.56 -9.21 8.18
N LYS A 105 -8.03 -9.63 9.36
CA LYS A 105 -9.26 -10.45 9.48
C LYS A 105 -10.47 -9.78 8.85
N LYS A 106 -10.70 -8.49 9.18
CA LYS A 106 -11.81 -7.71 8.59
C LYS A 106 -11.70 -7.60 7.07
N THR A 107 -10.47 -7.48 6.56
CA THR A 107 -10.23 -7.38 5.11
C THR A 107 -10.45 -8.72 4.41
N GLU A 108 -10.02 -9.83 5.02
CA GLU A 108 -10.28 -11.20 4.52
C GLU A 108 -11.77 -11.53 4.46
N GLU A 109 -12.58 -11.00 5.38
CA GLU A 109 -14.04 -11.17 5.36
C GLU A 109 -14.72 -10.33 4.26
N TYR A 110 -14.10 -9.21 3.85
CA TYR A 110 -14.68 -8.28 2.89
C TYR A 110 -14.35 -8.61 1.41
N LEU A 111 -13.15 -9.12 1.13
CA LEU A 111 -12.64 -9.37 -0.23
C LEU A 111 -12.85 -10.83 -0.67
#